data_AF-A0AA94I0U6-F1
#
_entry.id   AF-A0AA94I0U6-F1
#
_cell.length_a   1.000
_cell.length_b   1.000
_cell.length_c   1.000
_cell.angle_alpha   90.00
_cell.angle_beta   90.00
_cell.angle_gamma   90.00
#
_symmetry.space_group_name_H-M   'P 1'
#
loop_
_entity.id
_entity.type
_entity.pdbx_description
1 polymer ?
#
loop_
_entity_poly.entity_id
_entity_poly.type
_entity_poly.pdbx_seq_one_letter_code
_entity_poly.pdbx_strand_id
1 'polypeptide(L)'
;VSMKTSIGQDRGVAIRYGKNLVGLEISEDISEVATRIYAYGKDGVAMSGGYRDSPYINSYLYPKIHVFEDSSLAYYELPDAVQNLFAEGCDLPKVNIKANFQMLTQTEEYKEYAVLEEVQLGDVVTVSNVKMGFHKKAKVISYKWDCLLEQYNEVELGDFVADLTSSVTSGEKSFLTAVSASTEVKQVFNLVNGVATITSQGLYICIDTNSIDTATKIYHFGSSGLRFSSNGINGTYKTILDTNGNRV
;
A
#
# COMPACT_ATOMS: atom_id res chain seq x y z
N VAL A 1 20.47 6.00 -21.72
CA VAL A 1 19.84 5.00 -20.83
C VAL A 1 18.42 4.77 -21.34
N SER A 2 18.09 3.56 -21.79
CA SER A 2 16.71 3.20 -22.15
C SER A 2 16.09 2.45 -20.97
N MET A 3 14.97 2.97 -20.47
CA MET A 3 14.20 2.33 -19.41
C MET A 3 13.30 1.28 -20.06
N LYS A 4 13.42 0.02 -19.64
CA LYS A 4 12.53 -1.06 -20.07
C LYS A 4 11.61 -1.44 -18.91
N THR A 5 10.32 -1.60 -19.20
CA THR A 5 9.29 -2.01 -18.22
C THR A 5 9.51 -3.42 -17.69
N SER A 6 10.26 -4.25 -18.42
CA SER A 6 10.79 -5.53 -17.93
C SER A 6 12.00 -5.93 -18.75
N ILE A 7 12.95 -6.62 -18.13
CA ILE A 7 14.07 -7.32 -18.76
C ILE A 7 13.76 -8.81 -18.65
N GLY A 8 13.89 -9.55 -19.76
CA GLY A 8 13.69 -11.01 -19.86
C GLY A 8 12.39 -11.46 -20.51
N GLN A 9 12.29 -12.75 -20.82
CA GLN A 9 11.12 -13.40 -21.40
C GLN A 9 10.62 -14.56 -20.50
N ASP A 10 9.33 -14.89 -20.60
CA ASP A 10 8.80 -16.11 -19.98
C ASP A 10 9.25 -17.29 -20.83
N ARG A 11 10.22 -18.05 -20.32
CA ARG A 11 10.77 -19.22 -21.03
C ARG A 11 9.91 -20.48 -20.84
N GLY A 12 8.76 -20.38 -20.16
CA GLY A 12 7.84 -21.50 -19.96
C GLY A 12 8.42 -22.63 -19.11
N VAL A 13 9.54 -22.37 -18.41
CA VAL A 13 10.22 -23.35 -17.57
C VAL A 13 9.40 -23.54 -16.30
N ALA A 14 9.07 -24.79 -15.97
CA ALA A 14 8.36 -25.15 -14.75
C ALA A 14 9.25 -25.97 -13.82
N ILE A 15 9.59 -25.41 -12.66
CA ILE A 15 10.34 -26.10 -11.59
C ILE A 15 9.33 -26.72 -10.64
N ARG A 16 9.35 -28.05 -10.48
CA ARG A 16 8.52 -28.72 -9.47
C ARG A 16 9.27 -28.76 -8.13
N TYR A 17 8.64 -28.26 -7.08
CA TYR A 17 9.14 -28.28 -5.69
C TYR A 17 8.56 -29.48 -4.93
N GLY A 18 9.39 -30.13 -4.11
CA GLY A 18 8.94 -31.20 -3.22
C GLY A 18 10.03 -32.05 -2.56
N LYS A 19 11.31 -31.84 -2.88
CA LYS A 19 12.43 -32.64 -2.33
C LYS A 19 13.57 -31.74 -1.89
N ASN A 20 14.20 -32.09 -0.76
CA ASN A 20 15.44 -31.45 -0.30
C ASN A 20 16.58 -31.96 -1.18
N LEU A 21 16.92 -31.22 -2.24
CA LEU A 21 18.00 -31.58 -3.17
C LEU A 21 19.32 -30.94 -2.70
N VAL A 22 20.40 -31.71 -2.76
CA VAL A 22 21.76 -31.18 -2.53
C VAL A 22 22.06 -30.23 -3.69
N GLY A 23 22.14 -28.92 -3.41
CA GLY A 23 22.32 -27.88 -4.41
C GLY A 23 21.08 -27.04 -4.73
N LEU A 24 19.93 -27.28 -4.08
CA LEU A 24 18.77 -26.41 -4.22
C LEU A 24 18.34 -25.92 -2.84
N GLU A 25 18.62 -24.65 -2.55
CA GLU A 25 18.19 -23.99 -1.33
C GLU A 25 16.92 -23.19 -1.61
N ILE A 26 15.87 -23.45 -0.86
CA ILE A 26 14.61 -22.69 -0.93
C ILE A 26 14.40 -22.02 0.40
N SER A 27 14.24 -20.71 0.35
CA SER A 27 13.70 -19.93 1.46
C SER A 27 12.30 -19.46 1.11
N GLU A 28 11.36 -19.85 1.96
CA GLU A 28 9.99 -19.36 1.93
C GLU A 28 9.85 -18.30 3.02
N ASP A 29 9.50 -17.07 2.63
CA ASP A 29 9.16 -16.02 3.56
C ASP A 29 7.64 -15.87 3.63
N ILE A 30 7.11 -16.15 4.81
CA ILE A 30 5.69 -16.07 5.13
C ILE A 30 5.33 -14.79 5.89
N SER A 31 6.29 -13.89 6.14
CA SER A 31 6.12 -12.74 7.04
C SER A 31 5.05 -11.76 6.55
N GLU A 32 4.94 -11.58 5.24
CA GLU A 32 3.96 -10.67 4.60
C GLU A 32 2.69 -11.37 4.10
N VAL A 33 2.56 -12.69 4.29
CA VAL A 33 1.39 -13.44 3.81
C VAL A 33 0.14 -13.02 4.57
N ALA A 34 -0.92 -12.68 3.85
CA ALA A 34 -2.23 -12.36 4.39
C ALA A 34 -3.25 -13.41 3.96
N THR A 35 -3.81 -14.15 4.92
CA THR A 35 -4.84 -15.19 4.66
C THR A 35 -6.24 -14.77 5.09
N ARG A 36 -6.34 -13.74 5.93
CA ARG A 36 -7.59 -13.09 6.34
C ARG A 36 -7.40 -11.59 6.31
N ILE A 37 -8.23 -10.88 5.54
CA ILE A 37 -8.13 -9.43 5.38
C ILE A 37 -9.37 -8.74 5.92
N TYR A 38 -9.16 -7.79 6.83
CA TYR A 38 -10.14 -6.78 7.22
C TYR A 38 -9.83 -5.51 6.42
N ALA A 39 -10.86 -4.87 5.86
CA ALA A 39 -10.67 -3.66 5.07
C ALA A 39 -11.44 -2.48 5.64
N TYR A 40 -10.81 -1.31 5.65
CA TYR A 40 -11.39 -0.04 6.05
C TYR A 40 -11.25 0.98 4.91
N GLY A 41 -12.35 1.66 4.61
CA GLY A 41 -12.45 2.62 3.52
C GLY A 41 -12.42 4.05 4.00
N LYS A 42 -12.93 4.94 3.15
CA LYS A 42 -13.16 6.35 3.47
C LYS A 42 -13.87 6.51 4.83
N ASP A 43 -13.39 7.47 5.61
CA ASP A 43 -13.89 7.78 6.96
C ASP A 43 -13.80 6.63 7.98
N GLY A 44 -12.93 5.63 7.73
CA GLY A 44 -12.73 4.48 8.61
C GLY A 44 -13.90 3.49 8.58
N VAL A 45 -14.75 3.54 7.55
CA VAL A 45 -15.89 2.64 7.43
C VAL A 45 -15.39 1.23 7.11
N ALA A 46 -15.80 0.26 7.93
CA ALA A 46 -15.47 -1.14 7.71
C ALA A 46 -16.15 -1.71 6.46
N MET A 47 -15.44 -2.60 5.77
CA MET A 47 -15.95 -3.37 4.65
C MET A 47 -17.23 -4.14 4.99
N SER A 48 -18.19 -4.13 4.06
CA SER A 48 -19.42 -4.92 4.21
C SER A 48 -19.10 -6.41 4.33
N GLY A 49 -19.58 -7.05 5.40
CA GLY A 49 -19.35 -8.47 5.65
C GLY A 49 -18.08 -8.79 6.47
N GLY A 50 -17.41 -7.77 7.03
CA GLY A 50 -16.37 -7.94 8.05
C GLY A 50 -14.99 -8.29 7.48
N TYR A 51 -14.79 -9.54 7.06
CA TYR A 51 -13.51 -10.02 6.53
C TYR A 51 -13.69 -10.86 5.26
N ARG A 52 -12.57 -11.07 4.56
CA ARG A 52 -12.45 -12.05 3.49
C ARG A 52 -11.29 -12.98 3.78
N ASP A 53 -11.52 -14.26 3.54
CA ASP A 53 -10.53 -15.32 3.72
C ASP A 53 -10.00 -15.78 2.36
N SER A 54 -8.70 -16.04 2.33
CA SER A 54 -8.06 -16.71 1.21
C SER A 54 -8.52 -18.17 1.12
N PRO A 55 -8.64 -18.72 -0.10
CA PRO A 55 -8.78 -20.16 -0.31
C PRO A 55 -7.69 -21.01 0.37
N TYR A 56 -6.50 -20.44 0.58
CA TYR A 56 -5.34 -21.12 1.18
C TYR A 56 -5.23 -20.94 2.69
N ILE A 57 -6.26 -20.41 3.38
CA ILE A 57 -6.21 -20.20 4.84
C ILE A 57 -5.86 -21.46 5.64
N ASN A 58 -6.32 -22.63 5.19
CA ASN A 58 -6.05 -23.92 5.84
C ASN A 58 -4.70 -24.52 5.47
N SER A 59 -3.97 -23.94 4.51
CA SER A 59 -2.61 -24.35 4.16
C SER A 59 -1.57 -23.84 5.16
N TYR A 60 -1.98 -22.95 6.07
CA TYR A 60 -1.15 -22.39 7.13
C TYR A 60 -1.62 -22.90 8.50
N LEU A 61 -0.67 -23.10 9.42
CA LEU A 61 -0.97 -23.58 10.77
C LEU A 61 -1.93 -22.65 11.53
N TYR A 62 -1.83 -21.34 11.29
CA TYR A 62 -2.70 -20.31 11.86
C TYR A 62 -3.05 -19.27 10.78
N PRO A 63 -4.28 -18.73 10.77
CA PRO A 63 -4.64 -17.62 9.91
C PRO A 63 -3.74 -16.41 10.16
N LYS A 64 -3.10 -15.93 9.11
CA LYS A 64 -2.38 -14.65 9.08
C LYS A 64 -3.37 -13.53 8.76
N ILE A 65 -3.60 -12.66 9.74
CA ILE A 65 -4.58 -11.57 9.67
C ILE A 65 -3.88 -10.29 9.24
N HIS A 66 -4.45 -9.59 8.26
CA HIS A 66 -3.97 -8.30 7.78
C HIS A 66 -5.11 -7.28 7.75
N VAL A 67 -4.77 -6.01 7.99
CA VAL A 67 -5.72 -4.89 7.91
C VAL A 67 -5.33 -4.03 6.72
N PHE A 68 -6.23 -3.96 5.74
CA PHE A 68 -6.10 -3.13 4.55
C PHE A 68 -6.86 -1.81 4.75
N GLU A 69 -6.19 -0.68 4.57
CA GLU A 69 -6.81 0.63 4.71
C GLU A 69 -6.67 1.43 3.42
N ASP A 70 -7.79 1.84 2.85
CA ASP A 70 -7.82 2.71 1.69
C ASP A 70 -8.89 3.81 1.84
N SER A 71 -8.44 4.99 2.27
CA SER A 71 -9.29 6.16 2.47
C SER A 71 -9.95 6.70 1.19
N SER A 72 -9.56 6.20 0.02
CA SER A 72 -10.14 6.60 -1.28
C SER A 72 -11.37 5.75 -1.68
N LEU A 73 -11.47 4.53 -1.16
CA LEU A 73 -12.51 3.57 -1.54
C LEU A 73 -13.75 3.66 -0.64
N ALA A 74 -14.94 3.53 -1.23
CA ALA A 74 -16.18 3.42 -0.48
C ALA A 74 -16.35 2.00 0.10
N TYR A 75 -17.18 1.87 1.14
CA TYR A 75 -17.33 0.61 1.90
C TYR A 75 -17.76 -0.62 1.06
N TYR A 76 -18.42 -0.39 -0.08
CA TYR A 76 -18.89 -1.42 -1.01
C TYR A 76 -17.85 -1.81 -2.06
N GLU A 77 -16.78 -1.04 -2.24
CA GLU A 77 -15.68 -1.30 -3.18
C GLU A 77 -14.54 -2.07 -2.52
N LEU A 78 -14.44 -1.99 -1.19
CA LEU A 78 -13.45 -2.71 -0.39
C LEU A 78 -13.47 -4.23 -0.59
N PRO A 79 -14.62 -4.92 -0.71
CA PRO A 79 -14.62 -6.36 -0.99
C PRO A 79 -13.91 -6.73 -2.29
N ASP A 80 -14.13 -5.96 -3.34
CA ASP A 80 -13.52 -6.20 -4.65
C ASP A 80 -12.03 -5.86 -4.63
N ALA A 81 -11.63 -4.79 -3.93
CA ALA A 81 -10.23 -4.45 -3.71
C ALA A 81 -9.49 -5.56 -2.96
N VAL A 82 -10.09 -6.12 -1.90
CA VAL A 82 -9.53 -7.26 -1.16
C VAL A 82 -9.43 -8.51 -2.04
N GLN A 83 -10.42 -8.75 -2.90
CA GLN A 83 -10.38 -9.86 -3.84
C GLN A 83 -9.23 -9.69 -4.86
N ASN A 84 -8.95 -8.46 -5.30
CA ASN A 84 -7.82 -8.16 -6.17
C ASN A 84 -6.48 -8.37 -5.44
N LEU A 85 -6.36 -8.01 -4.17
CA LEU A 85 -5.15 -8.28 -3.37
C LEU A 85 -4.85 -9.80 -3.30
N PHE A 86 -5.88 -10.62 -3.12
CA PHE A 86 -5.72 -12.08 -3.19
C PHE A 86 -5.35 -12.55 -4.60
N ALA A 87 -5.91 -11.94 -5.66
CA ALA A 87 -5.54 -12.25 -7.03
C ALA A 87 -4.07 -11.87 -7.36
N GLU A 88 -3.53 -10.85 -6.70
CA GLU A 88 -2.11 -10.46 -6.75
C GLU A 88 -1.19 -11.43 -5.99
N GLY A 89 -1.77 -12.37 -5.22
CA GLY A 89 -1.02 -13.41 -4.51
C GLY A 89 -0.49 -12.97 -3.14
N CYS A 90 -1.17 -12.03 -2.46
CA CYS A 90 -0.83 -11.65 -1.08
C CYS A 90 -0.99 -12.80 -0.07
N ASP A 91 -1.74 -13.84 -0.45
CA ASP A 91 -1.96 -15.07 0.30
C ASP A 91 -0.95 -16.19 -0.02
N LEU A 92 0.03 -15.92 -0.88
CA LEU A 92 1.09 -16.85 -1.26
C LEU A 92 2.43 -16.44 -0.62
N PRO A 93 3.25 -17.39 -0.17
CA PRO A 93 4.55 -17.08 0.41
C PRO A 93 5.48 -16.45 -0.62
N LYS A 94 6.34 -15.53 -0.20
CA LYS A 94 7.47 -15.09 -1.02
C LYS A 94 8.44 -16.24 -1.10
N VAL A 95 8.85 -16.62 -2.31
CA VAL A 95 9.76 -17.75 -2.53
C VAL A 95 11.05 -17.20 -3.13
N ASN A 96 12.17 -17.53 -2.51
CA ASN A 96 13.49 -17.36 -3.09
C ASN A 96 14.14 -18.74 -3.23
N ILE A 97 14.67 -19.04 -4.43
CA ILE A 97 15.28 -20.32 -4.77
C ILE A 97 16.69 -20.05 -5.27
N LYS A 98 17.67 -20.68 -4.63
CA LYS A 98 19.05 -20.72 -5.08
C LYS A 98 19.36 -22.11 -5.59
N ALA A 99 19.75 -22.19 -6.85
CA ALA A 99 20.16 -23.43 -7.50
C ALA A 99 21.66 -23.41 -7.78
N ASN A 100 22.39 -24.37 -7.22
CA ASN A 100 23.81 -24.63 -7.45
C ASN A 100 23.94 -25.84 -8.39
N PHE A 101 24.31 -25.56 -9.64
CA PHE A 101 24.35 -26.55 -10.71
C PHE A 101 25.44 -27.59 -10.47
N GLN A 102 26.59 -27.21 -9.91
CA GLN A 102 27.69 -28.14 -9.64
C GLN A 102 27.28 -29.28 -8.69
N MET A 103 26.44 -28.97 -7.69
CA MET A 103 25.89 -29.98 -6.79
C MET A 103 24.76 -30.77 -7.44
N LEU A 104 23.89 -30.10 -8.22
CA LEU A 104 22.76 -30.75 -8.87
C LEU A 104 23.17 -31.75 -9.94
N THR A 105 24.23 -31.50 -10.73
CA THR A 105 24.71 -32.41 -11.80
C THR A 105 24.96 -33.85 -11.30
N GLN A 106 25.22 -34.04 -10.00
CA GLN A 106 25.44 -35.36 -9.39
C GLN A 106 24.14 -36.09 -9.00
N THR A 107 22.98 -35.48 -9.19
CA THR A 107 21.66 -36.01 -8.83
C THR A 107 20.88 -36.47 -10.07
N GLU A 108 20.03 -37.50 -9.94
CA GLU A 108 19.21 -37.98 -11.05
C GLU A 108 18.15 -36.95 -11.49
N GLU A 109 17.69 -36.14 -10.53
CA GLU A 109 16.72 -35.07 -10.73
C GLU A 109 17.22 -33.90 -11.59
N TYR A 110 18.53 -33.72 -11.78
CA TYR A 110 19.10 -32.62 -12.58
C TYR A 110 18.61 -32.60 -14.04
N LYS A 111 18.21 -33.74 -14.60
CA LYS A 111 17.61 -33.79 -15.96
C LYS A 111 16.36 -32.92 -16.10
N GLU A 112 15.59 -32.75 -15.03
CA GLU A 112 14.40 -31.89 -15.02
C GLU A 112 14.76 -30.40 -14.89
N TYR A 113 15.97 -30.09 -14.41
CA TYR A 113 16.45 -28.73 -14.13
C TYR A 113 17.53 -28.25 -15.11
N ALA A 114 17.99 -29.10 -16.04
CA ALA A 114 18.94 -28.73 -17.09
C ALA A 114 18.46 -27.55 -17.95
N VAL A 115 17.13 -27.38 -18.06
CA VAL A 115 16.53 -26.23 -18.73
C VAL A 115 16.84 -24.87 -18.05
N LEU A 116 17.24 -24.89 -16.77
CA LEU A 116 17.73 -23.70 -16.07
C LEU A 116 19.14 -23.28 -16.53
N GLU A 117 19.81 -24.06 -17.38
CA GLU A 117 21.06 -23.63 -18.02
C GLU A 117 20.83 -22.71 -19.21
N GLU A 118 19.59 -22.57 -19.67
CA GLU A 118 19.25 -21.70 -20.79
C GLU A 118 18.59 -20.38 -20.33
N VAL A 119 18.27 -20.25 -19.04
CA VAL A 119 17.64 -19.03 -18.53
C VAL A 119 18.65 -17.88 -18.49
N GLN A 120 18.17 -16.67 -18.76
CA GLN A 120 18.96 -15.45 -18.69
C GLN A 120 18.44 -14.56 -17.57
N LEU A 121 19.26 -13.57 -17.16
CA LEU A 121 18.84 -12.59 -16.16
C LEU A 121 17.55 -11.89 -16.59
N GLY A 122 16.60 -11.86 -15.67
CA GLY A 122 15.27 -11.31 -15.89
C GLY A 122 14.26 -12.27 -16.52
N ASP A 123 14.66 -13.47 -16.95
CA ASP A 123 13.69 -14.43 -17.44
C ASP A 123 12.75 -14.89 -16.32
N VAL A 124 11.52 -15.21 -16.71
CA VAL A 124 10.48 -15.66 -15.80
C VAL A 124 10.39 -17.19 -15.86
N VAL A 125 10.43 -17.80 -14.68
CA VAL A 125 10.35 -19.24 -14.45
C VAL A 125 9.17 -19.52 -13.54
N THR A 126 8.37 -20.53 -13.87
CA THR A 126 7.23 -20.94 -13.03
C THR A 126 7.71 -21.97 -12.00
N VAL A 127 7.57 -21.67 -10.73
CA VAL A 127 7.83 -22.58 -9.61
C VAL A 127 6.50 -23.20 -9.17
N SER A 128 6.41 -24.52 -9.17
CA SER A 128 5.25 -25.30 -8.75
C SER A 128 5.48 -25.88 -7.36
N ASN A 129 4.77 -25.39 -6.34
CA ASN A 129 4.80 -25.99 -5.01
C ASN A 129 3.81 -27.17 -4.95
N VAL A 130 4.32 -28.42 -5.01
CA VAL A 130 3.47 -29.62 -5.02
C VAL A 130 2.81 -29.88 -3.66
N LYS A 131 3.42 -29.45 -2.54
CA LYS A 131 2.86 -29.64 -1.20
C LYS A 131 1.64 -28.75 -0.94
N MET A 132 1.70 -27.51 -1.42
CA MET A 132 0.63 -26.52 -1.24
C MET A 132 -0.31 -26.42 -2.45
N GLY A 133 0.05 -27.04 -3.58
CA GLY A 133 -0.80 -27.13 -4.77
C GLY A 133 -0.90 -25.83 -5.59
N PHE A 134 0.05 -24.91 -5.47
CA PHE A 134 0.05 -23.66 -6.23
C PHE A 134 1.28 -23.51 -7.15
N HIS A 135 1.12 -22.68 -8.18
CA HIS A 135 2.19 -22.28 -9.11
C HIS A 135 2.47 -20.79 -8.93
N LYS A 136 3.75 -20.42 -8.85
CA LYS A 136 4.19 -19.05 -8.66
C LYS A 136 5.27 -18.71 -9.68
N LYS A 137 5.16 -17.54 -10.30
CA LYS A 137 6.18 -17.06 -11.24
C LYS A 137 7.31 -16.38 -10.45
N ALA A 138 8.54 -16.81 -10.69
CA ALA A 138 9.75 -16.24 -10.14
C ALA A 138 10.62 -15.69 -11.28
N LYS A 139 11.42 -14.67 -11.01
CA LYS A 139 12.33 -14.05 -11.98
C LYS A 139 13.77 -14.41 -11.64
N VAL A 140 14.61 -14.62 -12.65
CA VAL A 140 16.06 -14.73 -12.43
C VAL A 140 16.58 -13.37 -11.97
N ILE A 141 17.01 -13.29 -10.71
CA ILE A 141 17.49 -12.05 -10.08
C ILE A 141 19.02 -11.96 -10.06
N SER A 142 19.70 -13.10 -10.01
CA SER A 142 21.17 -13.16 -10.03
C SER A 142 21.63 -14.51 -10.60
N TYR A 143 22.84 -14.54 -11.15
CA TYR A 143 23.49 -15.77 -11.58
C TYR A 143 25.01 -15.64 -11.48
N LYS A 144 25.70 -16.77 -11.36
CA LYS A 144 27.15 -16.90 -11.42
C LYS A 144 27.52 -17.78 -12.61
N TRP A 145 28.23 -17.23 -13.58
CA TRP A 145 28.61 -17.91 -14.81
C TRP A 145 30.11 -18.23 -14.84
N ASP A 146 30.46 -19.43 -15.25
CA ASP A 146 31.83 -19.84 -15.56
C ASP A 146 32.12 -19.65 -17.05
N CYS A 147 33.02 -18.73 -17.39
CA CYS A 147 33.37 -18.44 -18.78
C CYS A 147 34.30 -19.48 -19.42
N LEU A 148 34.97 -20.35 -18.64
CA LEU A 148 35.86 -21.37 -19.17
C LEU A 148 35.09 -22.64 -19.54
N LEU A 149 34.09 -22.96 -18.74
CA LEU A 149 33.24 -24.14 -18.90
C LEU A 149 31.91 -23.82 -19.60
N GLU A 150 31.67 -22.55 -19.93
CA GLU A 150 30.44 -22.03 -20.55
C GLU A 150 29.16 -22.56 -19.87
N GLN A 151 29.13 -22.51 -18.54
CA GLN A 151 28.02 -23.03 -17.74
C GLN A 151 27.68 -22.15 -16.54
N TYR A 152 26.44 -22.26 -16.06
CA TYR A 152 26.02 -21.64 -14.82
C TYR A 152 26.55 -22.44 -13.62
N ASN A 153 27.16 -21.74 -12.66
CA ASN A 153 27.54 -22.30 -11.36
C ASN A 153 26.39 -22.16 -10.35
N GLU A 154 25.71 -21.01 -10.38
CA GLU A 154 24.64 -20.67 -9.45
C GLU A 154 23.59 -19.78 -10.15
N VAL A 155 22.31 -20.01 -9.89
CA VAL A 155 21.20 -19.15 -10.33
C VAL A 155 20.28 -18.90 -9.14
N GLU A 156 19.91 -17.64 -8.94
CA GLU A 156 18.94 -17.22 -7.92
C GLU A 156 17.64 -16.75 -8.59
N LEU A 157 16.54 -17.39 -8.19
CA LEU A 157 15.19 -17.12 -8.64
C LEU A 157 14.43 -16.50 -7.48
N GLY A 158 14.10 -15.23 -7.61
CA GLY A 158 13.35 -14.48 -6.61
C GLY A 158 11.92 -14.23 -7.04
N ASP A 159 11.09 -13.91 -6.07
CA ASP A 159 9.79 -13.34 -6.34
C ASP A 159 9.92 -12.02 -7.12
N PHE A 160 8.93 -11.68 -7.92
CA PHE A 160 8.92 -10.42 -8.65
C PHE A 160 8.83 -9.27 -7.65
N VAL A 161 9.96 -8.59 -7.38
CA VAL A 161 9.93 -7.31 -6.67
C VAL A 161 9.35 -6.30 -7.66
N ALA A 162 8.09 -5.91 -7.45
CA ALA A 162 7.50 -4.79 -8.17
C ALA A 162 8.40 -3.57 -7.97
N ASP A 163 8.89 -3.05 -9.08
CA ASP A 163 9.95 -2.06 -9.21
C ASP A 163 9.91 -0.92 -8.17
N LEU A 164 11.07 -0.28 -8.01
CA LEU A 164 11.38 0.95 -7.27
C LEU A 164 10.27 2.02 -7.21
N THR A 165 9.31 2.01 -8.14
CA THR A 165 8.11 2.85 -8.16
C THR A 165 7.18 2.61 -6.96
N SER A 166 7.02 1.38 -6.49
CA SER A 166 6.18 1.05 -5.33
C SER A 166 6.72 1.65 -4.02
N SER A 167 8.05 1.68 -3.87
CA SER A 167 8.74 2.32 -2.75
C SER A 167 8.61 3.85 -2.78
N VAL A 168 8.56 4.46 -3.97
CA VAL A 168 8.31 5.90 -4.13
C VAL A 168 6.87 6.25 -3.76
N THR A 169 5.88 5.47 -4.23
CA THR A 169 4.47 5.71 -3.93
C THR A 169 4.12 5.50 -2.46
N SER A 170 4.75 4.53 -1.78
CA SER A 170 4.61 4.34 -0.32
C SER A 170 5.29 5.47 0.48
N GLY A 171 6.41 6.01 -0.02
CA GLY A 171 7.03 7.23 0.51
C GLY A 171 6.12 8.46 0.40
N GLU A 172 5.44 8.63 -0.74
CA GLU A 172 4.45 9.71 -0.92
C GLU A 172 3.22 9.54 -0.02
N LYS A 173 2.68 8.32 0.10
CA LYS A 173 1.55 8.03 1.01
C LYS A 173 1.91 8.29 2.47
N SER A 174 3.08 7.84 2.93
CA SER A 174 3.53 8.07 4.31
C SER A 174 3.80 9.54 4.62
N PHE A 175 4.27 10.32 3.64
CA PHE A 175 4.37 11.78 3.73
C PHE A 175 2.99 12.43 3.85
N LEU A 176 2.01 12.03 3.02
CA LEU A 176 0.64 12.55 3.08
C LEU A 176 -0.07 12.20 4.40
N THR A 177 0.17 11.01 4.94
CA THR A 177 -0.34 10.58 6.26
C THR A 177 0.33 11.33 7.42
N ALA A 178 1.64 11.60 7.33
CA ALA A 178 2.35 12.39 8.34
C ALA A 178 1.89 13.86 8.33
N VAL A 179 1.62 14.43 7.15
CA VAL A 179 1.07 15.78 6.98
C VAL A 179 -0.35 15.90 7.57
N SER A 180 -1.13 14.82 7.53
CA SER A 180 -2.49 14.81 8.11
C SER A 180 -2.52 14.56 9.63
N ALA A 181 -1.40 14.13 10.23
CA ALA A 181 -1.32 13.78 11.65
C ALA A 181 -0.75 14.89 12.58
N SER A 182 -0.14 15.97 12.05
CA SER A 182 0.50 16.99 12.88
C SER A 182 -0.46 18.11 13.32
N THR A 183 -1.16 17.90 14.43
CA THR A 183 -1.51 18.92 15.47
C THR A 183 -2.30 20.20 15.08
N GLU A 184 -2.56 20.50 13.81
CA GLU A 184 -3.28 21.69 13.32
C GLU A 184 -4.79 21.41 13.08
N VAL A 185 -5.19 20.14 13.01
CA VAL A 185 -6.52 19.70 12.53
C VAL A 185 -7.68 20.00 13.49
N LYS A 186 -7.43 20.21 14.80
CA LYS A 186 -8.52 20.59 15.73
C LYS A 186 -8.99 22.04 15.58
N GLN A 187 -8.12 22.95 15.11
CA GLN A 187 -8.51 24.33 14.79
C GLN A 187 -9.16 24.43 13.40
N VAL A 188 -8.80 23.51 12.50
CA VAL A 188 -9.32 23.42 11.14
C VAL A 188 -10.76 22.87 11.07
N PHE A 189 -11.22 22.11 12.07
CA PHE A 189 -12.57 21.50 12.05
C PHE A 189 -13.74 22.51 11.99
N ASN A 190 -13.58 23.71 12.58
CA ASN A 190 -14.58 24.79 12.49
C ASN A 190 -14.39 25.70 11.26
N LEU A 191 -13.18 25.71 10.68
CA LEU A 191 -12.84 26.44 9.45
C LEU A 191 -13.32 25.71 8.20
N VAL A 192 -13.23 24.37 8.20
CA VAL A 192 -13.70 23.50 7.11
C VAL A 192 -15.22 23.40 7.07
N ASN A 193 -15.91 23.51 8.21
CA ASN A 193 -17.38 23.52 8.28
C ASN A 193 -18.00 24.92 8.09
N GLY A 194 -17.22 25.95 7.76
CA GLY A 194 -17.71 27.31 7.44
C GLY A 194 -18.37 28.09 8.59
N VAL A 195 -18.28 27.58 9.82
CA VAL A 195 -18.82 28.23 11.04
C VAL A 195 -17.84 29.27 11.59
N ALA A 196 -16.53 29.10 11.42
CA ALA A 196 -15.54 30.10 11.81
C ALA A 196 -14.55 30.37 10.67
N THR A 197 -14.39 31.62 10.23
CA THR A 197 -13.52 31.99 9.10
C THR A 197 -12.50 33.04 9.53
N ILE A 198 -11.21 32.78 9.25
CA ILE A 198 -10.12 33.74 9.50
C ILE A 198 -9.77 34.43 8.18
N THR A 199 -9.76 35.77 8.19
CA THR A 199 -9.36 36.61 7.04
C THR A 199 -8.31 37.62 7.45
N SER A 200 -7.78 38.40 6.49
CA SER A 200 -6.88 39.53 6.79
C SER A 200 -7.52 40.62 7.65
N GLN A 201 -8.85 40.63 7.82
CA GLN A 201 -9.60 41.61 8.61
C GLN A 201 -9.91 41.14 10.04
N GLY A 202 -9.72 39.85 10.35
CA GLY A 202 -10.05 39.27 11.65
C GLY A 202 -10.71 37.89 11.57
N LEU A 203 -11.20 37.43 12.72
CA LEU A 203 -11.92 36.17 12.90
C LEU A 203 -13.44 36.42 12.87
N TYR A 204 -14.15 35.69 12.01
CA TYR A 204 -15.60 35.68 11.90
C TYR A 204 -16.16 34.37 12.45
N ILE A 205 -17.26 34.43 13.19
CA ILE A 205 -17.98 33.27 13.72
C ILE A 205 -19.46 33.40 13.38
N CYS A 206 -19.97 32.46 12.56
CA CYS A 206 -21.36 32.33 12.18
C CYS A 206 -22.15 31.64 13.30
N ILE A 207 -23.33 32.15 13.63
CA ILE A 207 -24.17 31.58 14.70
C ILE A 207 -25.32 30.74 14.14
N ASP A 208 -25.81 31.10 12.97
CA ASP A 208 -27.06 30.60 12.40
C ASP A 208 -26.88 29.68 11.20
N THR A 209 -25.73 29.71 10.53
CA THR A 209 -25.42 28.84 9.39
C THR A 209 -23.96 28.36 9.38
N ASN A 210 -23.69 27.40 8.51
CA ASN A 210 -22.38 26.79 8.30
C ASN A 210 -21.59 27.46 7.15
N SER A 211 -21.87 28.73 6.83
CA SER A 211 -21.09 29.51 5.85
C SER A 211 -21.27 31.00 6.06
N ILE A 212 -20.16 31.75 6.04
CA ILE A 212 -20.13 33.21 6.21
C ILE A 212 -20.95 33.98 5.16
N ASP A 213 -21.10 33.44 3.95
CA ASP A 213 -21.86 34.07 2.88
C ASP A 213 -23.37 33.99 3.10
N THR A 214 -23.82 32.99 3.88
CA THR A 214 -25.24 32.72 4.16
C THR A 214 -25.67 33.11 5.56
N ALA A 215 -24.71 33.38 6.45
CA ALA A 215 -24.99 33.71 7.85
C ALA A 215 -25.62 35.10 7.96
N THR A 216 -26.70 35.21 8.73
CA THR A 216 -27.29 36.50 9.09
C THR A 216 -26.74 37.01 10.42
N LYS A 217 -26.31 36.11 11.32
CA LYS A 217 -25.80 36.47 12.64
C LYS A 217 -24.33 36.09 12.77
N ILE A 218 -23.48 37.11 12.90
CA ILE A 218 -22.02 36.93 12.88
C ILE A 218 -21.35 37.72 14.00
N TYR A 219 -20.46 37.05 14.74
CA TYR A 219 -19.48 37.72 15.58
C TYR A 219 -18.18 37.94 14.81
N HIS A 220 -17.61 39.13 14.95
CA HIS A 220 -16.34 39.50 14.34
C HIS A 220 -15.36 40.02 15.40
N PHE A 221 -14.18 39.43 15.44
CA PHE A 221 -13.03 39.87 16.23
C PHE A 221 -11.97 40.45 15.30
N GLY A 222 -11.65 41.74 15.44
CA GLY A 222 -10.59 42.36 14.66
C GLY A 222 -10.13 43.70 15.21
N SER A 223 -9.57 44.54 14.34
CA SER A 223 -8.97 45.84 14.70
C SER A 223 -9.92 46.85 15.36
N SER A 224 -11.24 46.60 15.31
CA SER A 224 -12.27 47.41 15.97
C SER A 224 -12.87 46.74 17.21
N GLY A 225 -12.20 45.72 17.76
CA GLY A 225 -12.66 44.96 18.92
C GLY A 225 -13.67 43.85 18.56
N LEU A 226 -14.47 43.43 19.55
CA LEU A 226 -15.52 42.42 19.38
C LEU A 226 -16.80 43.09 18.91
N ARG A 227 -17.29 42.67 17.73
CA ARG A 227 -18.48 43.23 17.08
C ARG A 227 -19.47 42.13 16.73
N PHE A 228 -20.74 42.50 16.64
CA PHE A 228 -21.83 41.63 16.20
C PHE A 228 -22.61 42.27 15.05
N SER A 229 -22.94 41.47 14.04
CA SER A 229 -23.83 41.84 12.94
C SER A 229 -25.05 40.91 12.93
N SER A 230 -26.23 41.49 12.69
CA SER A 230 -27.49 40.75 12.51
C SER A 230 -27.96 40.68 11.05
N ASN A 231 -27.17 41.24 10.11
CA ASN A 231 -27.48 41.28 8.68
C ASN A 231 -26.33 40.66 7.84
N GLY A 232 -25.59 39.71 8.42
CA GLY A 232 -24.49 39.00 7.76
C GLY A 232 -23.20 39.83 7.62
N ILE A 233 -22.29 39.35 6.77
CA ILE A 233 -20.89 39.85 6.72
C ILE A 233 -20.80 41.31 6.25
N ASN A 234 -21.66 41.71 5.31
CA ASN A 234 -21.73 43.07 4.77
C ASN A 234 -22.73 43.97 5.54
N GLY A 235 -23.24 43.50 6.68
CA GLY A 235 -24.19 44.22 7.52
C GLY A 235 -23.54 45.31 8.37
N THR A 236 -24.38 46.09 9.05
CA THR A 236 -23.92 47.05 10.05
C THR A 236 -23.50 46.31 11.33
N TYR A 237 -22.31 46.63 11.84
CA TYR A 237 -21.76 46.01 13.03
C TYR A 237 -22.00 46.87 14.27
N LYS A 238 -22.47 46.24 15.35
CA LYS A 238 -22.49 46.83 16.69
C LYS A 238 -21.25 46.38 17.47
N THR A 239 -20.45 47.33 17.93
CA THR A 239 -19.32 47.05 18.83
C THR A 239 -19.84 46.69 20.21
N ILE A 240 -19.31 45.61 20.78
CA ILE A 240 -19.63 45.11 22.12
C ILE A 240 -18.48 45.43 23.07
N LEU A 241 -17.24 45.19 22.62
CA LEU A 241 -16.01 45.54 23.34
C LEU A 241 -15.08 46.28 22.39
N ASP A 242 -14.57 47.43 22.83
CA ASP A 242 -13.52 48.16 22.11
C ASP A 242 -12.14 47.49 22.27
N THR A 243 -11.13 48.01 21.58
CA THR A 243 -9.75 47.48 21.64
C THR A 243 -9.05 47.69 22.99
N ASN A 244 -9.63 48.50 23.87
CA ASN A 244 -9.11 48.78 25.21
C ASN A 244 -9.82 47.92 26.28
N GLY A 245 -10.75 47.05 25.88
CA GLY A 245 -11.51 46.18 26.78
C GLY A 245 -12.72 46.85 27.43
N ASN A 246 -13.10 48.06 27.00
CA ASN A 246 -14.29 48.74 27.50
C ASN A 246 -15.54 48.27 26.75
N ARG A 247 -16.64 48.15 27.48
CA ARG A 247 -17.95 47.82 26.91
C ARG A 247 -18.55 49.06 26.25
N VAL A 248 -19.02 48.90 25.02
CA VAL A 248 -19.69 49.93 24.20
C VAL A 248 -21.19 49.71 24.18
#